data_AF-A0A2S9FKZ4-F1
#
_entry.id   AF-A0A2S9FKZ4-F1
#
_cell.length_a   1.000
_cell.length_b   1.000
_cell.length_c   1.000
_cell.angle_alpha   90.00
_cell.angle_beta   90.00
_cell.angle_gamma   90.00
#
_symmetry.space_group_name_H-M   'P 1'
#
loop_
_entity.id
_entity.type
_entity.pdbx_description
1 polymer ?
#
loop_
_entity_poly.entity_id
_entity_poly.type
_entity_poly.pdbx_seq_one_letter_code
_entity_poly.pdbx_strand_id
1 'polypeptide(L)' 'ERARTRPAGSGTVAALDGGVHGIGKKILEEAGEVWLAAEHESDDALAEEVSQLLYWTQVLMLARGLSLDDVYGKL' A
#
# COMPACT_ATOMS: atom_id res chain seq x y z
N GLU A 1 0.56 -14.09 -2.82
CA GLU A 1 -0.45 -15.15 -2.64
C GLU A 1 -1.89 -14.68 -2.83
N ARG A 2 -2.41 -13.72 -2.05
CA ARG A 2 -3.81 -13.25 -2.16
C ARG A 2 -4.23 -12.79 -3.56
N ALA A 3 -3.35 -12.10 -4.30
CA ALA A 3 -3.60 -11.71 -5.69
C ALA A 3 -3.76 -12.92 -6.64
N ARG A 4 -3.09 -14.04 -6.33
CA ARG A 4 -3.11 -15.28 -7.11
C ARG A 4 -4.32 -16.16 -6.76
N THR A 5 -4.57 -16.37 -5.46
CA THR A 5 -5.64 -17.26 -4.98
C THR A 5 -6.99 -16.59 -4.84
N ARG A 6 -7.02 -15.25 -4.88
CA ARG A 6 -8.22 -14.40 -4.86
C ARG A 6 -9.27 -14.85 -3.83
N PRO A 7 -8.90 -15.01 -2.53
CA PRO A 7 -9.85 -15.47 -1.52
C PRO A 7 -11.01 -14.47 -1.36
N ALA A 8 -12.22 -15.00 -1.18
CA ALA A 8 -13.42 -14.20 -0.98
C ALA A 8 -13.28 -13.29 0.25
N GLY A 9 -13.77 -12.05 0.15
CA GLY A 9 -13.68 -11.05 1.22
C GLY A 9 -12.31 -10.39 1.40
N SER A 10 -11.32 -10.70 0.55
CA SER A 10 -10.00 -10.08 0.62
C SER A 10 -10.02 -8.62 0.18
N GLY A 11 -9.71 -7.70 1.10
CA GLY A 11 -9.54 -6.28 0.80
C GLY A 11 -8.47 -6.02 -0.28
N THR A 12 -7.40 -6.82 -0.32
CA THR A 12 -6.38 -6.75 -1.36
C THR A 12 -6.94 -7.08 -2.74
N VAL A 13 -7.85 -8.06 -2.84
CA VAL A 13 -8.47 -8.44 -4.12
C VAL A 13 -9.42 -7.33 -4.58
N ALA A 14 -10.25 -6.80 -3.66
CA ALA A 14 -11.15 -5.69 -3.97
C ALA A 14 -10.38 -4.43 -4.42
N ALA A 15 -9.25 -4.13 -3.78
CA ALA A 15 -8.37 -3.04 -4.18
C ALA A 15 -7.80 -3.22 -5.60
N LEU A 16 -7.31 -4.42 -5.94
CA LEU A 16 -6.81 -4.73 -7.28
C LEU A 16 -7.92 -4.60 -8.34
N ASP A 17 -9.12 -5.08 -8.03
CA ASP A 17 -10.28 -5.00 -8.92
C ASP A 17 -10.78 -3.55 -9.09
N GLY A 18 -10.57 -2.69 -8.08
CA GLY A 18 -10.87 -1.26 -8.12
C GLY A 18 -9.90 -0.43 -8.98
N GLY A 19 -8.80 -1.03 -9.44
CA GLY A 19 -7.87 -0.45 -10.40
C GLY A 19 -6.90 0.59 -9.82
N VAL A 20 -5.92 0.96 -10.67
CA VAL A 20 -4.76 1.80 -10.28
C VAL A 20 -5.14 3.18 -9.75
N HIS A 21 -6.24 3.78 -10.21
CA HIS A 21 -6.70 5.10 -9.75
C HIS A 21 -7.13 5.07 -8.27
N GLY A 22 -7.86 4.03 -7.86
CA GLY A 22 -8.28 3.87 -6.47
C GLY A 22 -7.09 3.61 -5.55
N ILE A 23 -6.19 2.73 -5.97
CA ILE A 23 -4.95 2.43 -5.24
C ILE A 23 -4.08 3.69 -5.09
N GLY A 24 -3.92 4.48 -6.16
CA GLY A 24 -3.14 5.72 -6.13
C GLY A 24 -3.71 6.77 -5.16
N LYS A 25 -5.04 6.89 -5.07
CA LYS A 25 -5.68 7.76 -4.07
C LYS A 25 -5.34 7.33 -2.64
N LYS A 26 -5.40 6.03 -2.36
CA LYS A 26 -5.04 5.50 -1.04
C LYS A 26 -3.58 5.76 -0.69
N ILE A 27 -2.64 5.55 -1.61
CA ILE A 27 -1.22 5.89 -1.38
C ILE A 27 -1.05 7.36 -0.98
N LEU A 28 -1.75 8.28 -1.66
CA LEU A 28 -1.65 9.71 -1.35
C LEU A 28 -2.25 10.06 0.02
N GLU A 29 -3.35 9.40 0.38
CA GLU A 29 -4.00 9.52 1.69
C GLU A 29 -3.06 9.08 2.81
N GLU A 30 -2.52 7.86 2.73
CA GLU A 30 -1.59 7.33 3.75
C GLU A 30 -0.31 8.16 3.83
N ALA A 31 0.19 8.70 2.72
CA ALA A 31 1.37 9.56 2.74
C ALA A 31 1.12 10.86 3.53
N GLY A 32 -0.11 11.40 3.47
CA GLY A 32 -0.54 12.51 4.30
C GLY A 32 -0.63 12.11 5.77
N GLU A 33 -1.20 10.95 6.07
CA GLU A 33 -1.34 10.43 7.44
C GLU A 33 0.01 10.11 8.08
N VAL A 34 0.94 9.51 7.34
CA VAL A 34 2.34 9.32 7.77
C VAL A 34 2.99 10.64 8.13
N TRP A 35 2.81 11.68 7.31
CA TRP A 35 3.38 13.00 7.62
C TRP A 35 2.79 13.58 8.90
N LEU A 36 1.46 13.55 9.06
CA LEU A 36 0.79 14.03 10.26
C LEU A 36 1.25 13.26 11.51
N ALA A 37 1.28 11.92 11.43
CA ALA A 37 1.70 11.07 12.54
C ALA A 37 3.16 11.33 12.94
N ALA A 38 4.04 11.56 11.95
CA ALA A 38 5.44 11.85 12.20
C ALA A 38 5.66 13.19 12.93
N GLU A 39 4.79 14.18 12.73
CA GLU A 39 4.92 15.48 13.39
C GLU A 39 4.17 15.55 14.74
N HIS A 40 3.11 14.77 14.93
CA HIS A 40 2.13 15.03 15.99
C HIS A 40 1.73 13.82 16.83
N GLU A 41 2.09 12.61 16.43
CA GLU A 41 1.60 11.39 17.08
C GLU A 41 2.75 10.54 17.66
N SER A 42 2.37 9.46 18.35
CA SER A 42 3.33 8.51 18.93
C SER A 42 4.00 7.62 17.88
N ASP A 43 5.16 7.03 18.22
CA ASP A 43 5.84 6.05 17.36
C ASP A 43 4.96 4.86 16.96
N ASP A 44 4.04 4.44 17.83
CA ASP A 44 3.09 3.35 17.54
C ASP A 44 2.09 3.74 16.45
N ALA A 45 1.55 4.95 16.54
CA ALA A 45 0.66 5.51 15.51
C ALA A 45 1.41 5.72 14.19
N LEU A 46 2.63 6.27 14.23
CA LEU A 46 3.46 6.41 13.03
C LEU A 46 3.76 5.04 12.39
N ALA A 47 4.06 4.02 13.19
CA ALA A 47 4.31 2.67 12.69
C ALA A 47 3.08 2.09 11.99
N GLU A 48 1.87 2.32 12.53
CA GLU A 48 0.62 1.92 11.89
C GLU A 48 0.48 2.56 10.51
N GLU A 49 0.62 3.88 10.38
CA GLU A 49 0.45 4.56 9.09
C GLU A 49 1.54 4.18 8.07
N VAL A 50 2.79 4.03 8.53
CA VAL A 50 3.87 3.53 7.67
C VAL A 50 3.56 2.11 7.19
N SER A 51 2.97 1.25 8.02
CA SER A 51 2.58 -0.10 7.63
C SER A 51 1.51 -0.08 6.53
N GLN A 52 0.53 0.84 6.63
CA GLN A 52 -0.52 1.01 5.64
C GLN A 52 0.02 1.56 4.31
N LEU A 53 0.90 2.57 4.37
CA LEU A 53 1.58 3.10 3.19
C LEU A 53 2.40 2.01 2.46
N LEU A 54 3.15 1.20 3.19
CA LEU A 54 3.90 0.08 2.62
C LEU A 54 2.95 -0.97 2.01
N TYR A 55 1.83 -1.27 2.65
CA TYR A 55 0.81 -2.15 2.11
C TYR A 55 0.27 -1.64 0.77
N TRP A 56 -0.19 -0.40 0.69
CA TRP A 56 -0.74 0.16 -0.55
C TRP A 56 0.29 0.28 -1.66
N THR A 57 1.56 0.57 -1.31
CA THR A 57 2.67 0.56 -2.25
C THR A 57 2.84 -0.82 -2.88
N GLN A 58 2.84 -1.90 -2.08
CA GLN A 58 2.91 -3.27 -2.61
C GLN A 58 1.68 -3.65 -3.44
N VAL A 59 0.48 -3.20 -3.07
CA VAL A 59 -0.73 -3.41 -3.88
C VAL A 59 -0.60 -2.75 -5.25
N LEU A 60 -0.05 -1.53 -5.32
CA LEU A 60 0.22 -0.86 -6.60
C LEU A 60 1.26 -1.63 -7.43
N MET A 61 2.32 -2.13 -6.81
CA MET A 61 3.31 -2.97 -7.49
C MET A 61 2.63 -4.18 -8.15
N LEU A 62 1.78 -4.90 -7.41
CA LEU A 62 1.03 -6.03 -7.94
C LEU A 62 0.08 -5.63 -9.08
N ALA A 63 -0.64 -4.50 -8.93
CA ALA A 63 -1.53 -3.98 -9.97
C ALA A 63 -0.79 -3.61 -11.26
N ARG A 64 0.50 -3.27 -11.16
CA ARG A 64 1.37 -2.89 -12.28
C ARG A 64 2.31 -3.99 -12.75
N GLY A 65 2.29 -5.16 -12.10
CA GLY A 65 3.15 -6.29 -12.44
C GLY A 65 4.63 -6.09 -12.08
N LEU A 66 4.94 -5.27 -11.07
CA LEU A 66 6.31 -5.04 -10.59
C LEU A 66 6.69 -6.08 -9.53
N SER A 67 7.91 -6.61 -9.65
CA SER A 67 8.53 -7.44 -8.63
C SER A 67 9.26 -6.59 -7.58
N LEU A 68 9.67 -7.20 -6.47
CA LEU A 68 10.54 -6.53 -5.50
C LEU A 68 11.91 -6.21 -6.11
N ASP A 69 12.45 -7.06 -6.97
CA ASP A 69 13.75 -6.85 -7.63
C ASP A 69 13.73 -5.61 -8.54
N ASP A 70 12.60 -5.37 -9.24
CA ASP A 70 12.42 -4.17 -10.07
C ASP A 70 12.57 -2.88 -9.28
N VAL A 71 12.15 -2.88 -8.01
CA VAL A 71 12.19 -1.73 -7.09
C VAL A 71 13.51 -1.67 -6.33
N TYR A 72 13.94 -2.77 -5.74
CA TYR A 72 15.18 -2.82 -4.94
C TYR A 72 16.44 -2.63 -5.78
N GLY A 73 16.41 -2.98 -7.07
CA GLY A 73 17.47 -2.61 -8.01
C GLY A 73 17.58 -1.10 -8.31
N LYS A 74 16.77 -0.25 -7.65
CA LYS A 74 16.78 1.23 -7.76
C LYS A 74 17.19 1.94 -6.47
N LEU A 75 17.39 1.21 -5.38
CA LEU A 75 17.90 1.71 -4.10
C LEU A 75 19.43 1.76 -4.13
#